data_AF-A0AAJ1AH21-F1
#
_entry.id   AF-A0AAJ1AH21-F1
#
_cell.length_a   1.000
_cell.length_b   1.000
_cell.length_c   1.000
_cell.angle_alpha   90.00
_cell.angle_beta   90.00
_cell.angle_gamma   90.00
#
_symmetry.space_group_name_H-M   'P 1'
#
loop_
_entity.id
_entity.type
_entity.pdbx_description
1 polymer ?
#
loop_
_entity_poly.entity_id
_entity_poly.type
_entity_poly.pdbx_seq_one_letter_code
_entity_poly.pdbx_strand_id
1 'polypeptide(L)' 'MAKLLITATYGYDNSTRAAMPFFLAKGAKESGIDVGIVLALDATVLVKPQLRQHVKPYGLPPLEELFQFAVDHQIPIYL' A
#
# COMPACT_ATOMS: atom_id res chain seq x y z
N MET A 1 2.03 -0.82 -22.99
CA MET A 1 1.14 -0.77 -21.81
C MET A 1 1.72 0.21 -20.81
N ALA A 2 0.90 1.08 -20.22
CA ALA A 2 1.35 1.99 -19.19
C ALA A 2 1.66 1.22 -17.90
N LYS A 3 2.70 1.65 -17.18
CA LYS A 3 3.06 1.11 -15.86
C LYS A 3 2.95 2.22 -14.82
N LEU A 4 2.47 1.87 -13.64
CA LEU A 4 2.33 2.79 -12.53
C LEU A 4 3.28 2.37 -11.39
N LEU A 5 4.03 3.32 -10.85
CA LEU A 5 4.80 3.13 -9.63
C LEU A 5 4.30 4.16 -8.60
N ILE A 6 3.76 3.67 -7.49
CA ILE A 6 3.18 4.52 -6.45
C ILE A 6 4.16 4.60 -5.29
N THR A 7 4.52 5.80 -4.86
CA THR A 7 5.43 6.00 -3.72
C THR A 7 4.62 6.26 -2.45
N ALA A 8 4.80 5.41 -1.45
CA ALA A 8 4.34 5.59 -0.09
C ALA A 8 5.43 6.27 0.74
N THR A 9 5.07 7.29 1.52
CA THR A 9 6.03 8.03 2.35
C THR A 9 5.62 8.18 3.81
N TYR A 10 4.41 7.71 4.18
CA TYR A 10 3.85 7.86 5.52
C TYR A 10 3.82 6.54 6.25
N GLY A 11 4.24 6.56 7.51
CA GLY A 11 4.16 5.43 8.42
C GLY A 11 2.81 5.36 9.13
N TYR A 12 2.74 4.57 10.19
CA TYR A 12 1.48 4.31 10.92
C TYR A 12 0.92 5.54 11.66
N ASP A 13 1.69 6.61 11.79
CA ASP A 13 1.34 7.87 12.45
C ASP A 13 0.24 8.65 11.68
N ASN A 14 0.15 8.47 10.36
CA ASN A 14 -0.96 8.97 9.56
C ASN A 14 -1.65 7.82 8.81
N SER A 15 -2.65 7.22 9.45
CA SER A 15 -3.25 5.98 8.97
C SER A 15 -3.85 6.08 7.57
N THR A 16 -4.56 7.17 7.27
CA THR A 16 -5.12 7.41 5.92
C THR A 16 -4.00 7.52 4.89
N ARG A 17 -2.97 8.35 5.11
CA ARG A 17 -1.89 8.53 4.13
C ARG A 17 -1.02 7.28 3.97
N ALA A 18 -0.87 6.48 5.01
CA ALA A 18 -0.20 5.18 4.94
C ALA A 18 -0.93 4.18 4.05
N ALA A 19 -2.26 4.16 4.11
CA ALA A 19 -3.09 3.23 3.37
C ALA A 19 -3.36 3.66 1.92
N MET A 20 -3.38 4.97 1.63
CA MET A 20 -3.70 5.52 0.31
C MET A 20 -2.90 4.90 -0.84
N PRO A 21 -1.56 4.73 -0.77
CA PRO A 21 -0.79 4.09 -1.84
C PRO A 21 -1.25 2.67 -2.19
N PHE A 22 -1.56 1.86 -1.18
CA PHE A 22 -2.03 0.48 -1.38
C PHE A 22 -3.44 0.44 -1.94
N PHE A 23 -4.32 1.35 -1.51
CA PHE A 23 -5.67 1.48 -2.07
C PHE A 23 -5.65 1.88 -3.55
N LEU A 24 -4.78 2.82 -3.92
CA LEU A 24 -4.59 3.21 -5.32
C LEU A 24 -3.99 2.06 -6.15
N ALA A 25 -3.04 1.31 -5.59
CA ALA A 25 -2.48 0.13 -6.25
C ALA A 25 -3.53 -0.95 -6.50
N LYS A 26 -4.44 -1.18 -5.54
CA LYS A 26 -5.59 -2.06 -5.71
C LYS A 26 -6.45 -1.63 -6.91
N GLY A 27 -6.90 -0.37 -6.92
CA GLY A 27 -7.74 0.13 -8.03
C GLY A 27 -7.03 0.05 -9.39
N ALA A 28 -5.73 0.35 -9.44
CA ALA A 28 -4.93 0.20 -10.66
C ALA A 28 -4.86 -1.26 -11.13
N LYS A 29 -4.59 -2.20 -10.23
CA LYS A 29 -4.53 -3.64 -10.53
C LYS A 29 -5.88 -4.17 -11.02
N GLU A 30 -6.98 -3.81 -10.35
CA GLU A 30 -8.35 -4.19 -10.75
C GLU A 30 -8.74 -3.61 -12.12
N SER A 31 -8.16 -2.46 -12.49
CA SER A 31 -8.33 -1.83 -13.80
C SER A 31 -7.40 -2.37 -14.89
N GLY A 32 -6.60 -3.41 -14.60
CA GLY A 32 -5.68 -4.03 -15.56
C GLY A 32 -4.38 -3.27 -15.81
N ILE A 33 -4.02 -2.32 -14.94
CA ILE A 33 -2.76 -1.58 -15.02
C ILE A 33 -1.65 -2.35 -14.29
N ASP A 34 -0.48 -2.50 -14.93
CA ASP A 34 0.73 -3.02 -14.28
C ASP A 34 1.23 -1.98 -13.26
N VAL A 35 1.19 -2.32 -11.98
CA VAL A 35 1.42 -1.40 -10.86
C VAL A 35 2.40 -2.00 -9.85
N GLY A 36 3.24 -1.14 -9.27
CA GLY A 36 4.08 -1.45 -8.11
C GLY A 36 4.01 -0.36 -7.04
N ILE A 37 4.50 -0.68 -5.84
CA ILE A 37 4.55 0.23 -4.69
C ILE A 37 6.00 0.37 -4.23
N VAL A 38 6.46 1.60 -4.00
CA VAL A 38 7.73 1.89 -3.31
C VAL A 38 7.42 2.40 -1.92
N LEU A 39 8.02 1.79 -0.90
CA LEU A 39 7.97 2.28 0.47
C LEU A 39 9.21 3.12 0.72
N ALA A 40 9.04 4.44 0.88
CA ALA A 40 10.12 5.35 1.19
C ALA A 40 9.87 6.03 2.55
N LEU A 41 10.93 6.57 3.15
CA LEU A 41 10.86 7.30 4.42
C LEU A 41 10.15 6.47 5.50
N ASP A 42 9.16 7.05 6.18
CA ASP A 42 8.45 6.42 7.28
C ASP A 42 7.57 5.25 6.84
N ALA A 43 7.24 5.13 5.54
CA ALA A 43 6.45 4.00 5.03
C ALA A 43 7.21 2.67 5.11
N THR A 44 8.55 2.70 5.16
CA THR A 44 9.39 1.49 5.24
C THR A 44 9.04 0.62 6.43
N VAL A 45 8.56 1.20 7.55
CA VAL A 45 8.20 0.44 8.75
C VAL A 45 6.94 -0.43 8.55
N LEU A 46 6.11 -0.13 7.55
CA LEU A 46 4.84 -0.82 7.28
C LEU A 46 5.03 -2.26 6.76
N VAL A 47 6.25 -2.64 6.37
CA VAL A 47 6.58 -4.05 6.08
C VAL A 47 6.46 -4.95 7.30
N LYS A 48 6.50 -4.37 8.51
CA LYS A 48 6.38 -5.10 9.78
C LYS A 48 4.89 -5.37 10.08
N PRO A 49 4.43 -6.63 10.09
CA PRO A 49 3.02 -6.98 10.33
C PRO A 49 2.46 -6.36 11.62
N GLN A 50 3.28 -6.34 12.66
CA GLN A 50 2.90 -5.84 13.98
C GLN A 50 2.58 -4.34 13.98
N LEU A 51 3.08 -3.57 13.01
CA LEU A 51 2.77 -2.15 12.85
C LEU A 51 1.58 -1.94 11.92
N ARG A 52 1.59 -2.56 10.74
CA ARG A 52 0.53 -2.35 9.74
C ARG A 52 -0.85 -2.87 10.17
N GLN A 53 -0.94 -3.89 11.02
CA GLN A 53 -2.21 -4.40 11.53
C GLN A 53 -3.04 -3.35 12.30
N HIS A 54 -2.37 -2.34 12.87
CA HIS A 54 -3.00 -1.24 13.62
C HIS A 54 -3.37 -0.03 12.75
N VAL A 55 -3.00 -0.02 11.47
CA VAL A 55 -3.31 1.08 10.56
C VAL A 55 -4.75 0.96 10.07
N LYS A 56 -5.65 1.73 10.69
CA LYS A 56 -7.07 1.84 10.36
C LYS A 56 -7.37 3.23 9.77
N PRO A 57 -7.37 3.37 8.44
CA PRO A 57 -7.62 4.65 7.76
C PRO A 57 -9.11 5.02 7.78
N TYR A 58 -9.41 6.31 7.58
CA TYR A 58 -10.78 6.75 7.37
C TYR A 58 -11.17 6.59 5.89
N GLY A 59 -12.30 5.90 5.63
CA GLY A 59 -12.86 5.75 4.28
C GLY A 59 -12.14 4.77 3.36
N LEU A 60 -11.15 4.03 3.85
CA LEU A 60 -10.43 2.98 3.11
C LEU A 60 -10.45 1.67 3.94
N PRO A 61 -10.22 0.51 3.31
CA PRO A 61 -10.00 -0.73 4.07
C PRO A 61 -8.76 -0.63 4.98
N PRO A 62 -8.69 -1.42 6.06
CA PRO A 62 -7.49 -1.56 6.88
C PRO A 62 -6.24 -1.87 6.05
N LEU A 63 -5.08 -1.34 6.47
CA LEU A 63 -3.84 -1.55 5.72
C LEU A 63 -3.47 -3.03 5.60
N GLU A 64 -3.73 -3.87 6.62
CA GLU A 64 -3.45 -5.31 6.53
C GLU A 64 -4.19 -5.95 5.35
N GLU A 65 -5.44 -5.58 5.12
CA GLU A 65 -6.24 -6.12 4.01
C GLU A 65 -5.72 -5.63 2.65
N LEU A 66 -5.35 -4.35 2.56
CA LEU A 66 -4.77 -3.78 1.35
C LEU A 66 -3.38 -4.35 1.03
N PHE A 67 -2.57 -4.59 2.07
CA PHE A 67 -1.26 -5.22 1.94
C PHE A 67 -1.40 -6.67 1.51
N GLN A 68 -2.34 -7.42 2.10
CA GLN A 68 -2.63 -8.80 1.70
C GLN A 68 -3.12 -8.87 0.26
N PHE A 69 -3.98 -7.95 -0.18
CA PHE A 69 -4.37 -7.83 -1.59
C PHE A 69 -3.14 -7.66 -2.50
N ALA A 70 -2.20 -6.79 -2.14
CA ALA A 70 -0.98 -6.59 -2.92
C ALA A 70 -0.15 -7.89 -3.01
N VAL A 71 -0.04 -8.65 -1.91
CA VAL A 71 0.64 -9.95 -1.88
C VAL A 71 -0.07 -10.99 -2.77
N ASP A 72 -1.38 -11.15 -2.61
CA ASP A 72 -2.19 -12.14 -3.33
C ASP A 72 -2.18 -11.89 -4.85
N HIS A 73 -2.13 -10.62 -5.25
CA HIS A 73 -2.11 -10.19 -6.65
C HIS A 73 -0.69 -9.95 -7.21
N GLN A 74 0.34 -10.32 -6.45
CA GLN A 74 1.75 -10.21 -6.82
C GLN A 74 2.14 -8.79 -7.27
N ILE A 75 1.58 -7.77 -6.63
CA ILE A 75 1.99 -6.38 -6.82
C ILE A 75 3.38 -6.22 -6.17
N PRO A 76 4.44 -5.86 -6.92
CA PRO A 76 5.76 -5.71 -6.35
C PRO A 76 5.81 -4.55 -5.36
N ILE A 77 6.38 -4.81 -4.18
CA ILE A 77 6.62 -3.83 -3.13
C ILE A 77 8.15 -3.69 -2.98
N TYR A 78 8.65 -2.48 -3.23
CA TYR A 78 10.05 -2.12 -3.09
C TYR A 78 10.28 -1.33 -1.79
N LEU A 79 11.48 -1.44 -1.23
CA LEU A 79 11.98 -0.70 -0.06
C LEU A 79 13.07 0.27 -0.50
#